data_AF-A0A396IWN1-F1
#
_entry.id   AF-A0A396IWN1-F1
#
_cell.length_a   1.000
_cell.length_b   1.000
_cell.length_c   1.000
_cell.angle_alpha   90.00
_cell.angle_beta   90.00
_cell.angle_gamma   90.00
#
_symmetry.space_group_name_H-M   'P 1'
#
loop_
_entity.id
_entity.type
_entity.pdbx_description
1 polymer ?
#
loop_
_entity_poly.entity_id
_entity_poly.type
_entity_poly.pdbx_seq_one_letter_code
_entity_poly.pdbx_strand_id
1 'polypeptide(L)'
;MRLLRAIFVWCNLFGVFELSFGAKERNYEFDVEYIYKKPDCLEHVVMGINGQFPGPTIRAEVGDTLVINVTNKLSTEGTVIHWHGIRQRGTPWADGTAAISQCAINPGETFQYKFEVDKSGTYFYHGHYGMQRAAGLYGSLIVDLPKSQREPFHYDGEFNLLLSDLWHTSSHEQEVGLSSAPMRWIGEPQVYTFNFLYIQKDTSCSFNLLLFY
;
A
#
# COMPACT_ATOMS: atom_id res chain seq x y z
N MET A 1 34.75 -6.90 -74.86
CA MET A 1 34.40 -5.57 -74.32
C MET A 1 33.08 -5.71 -73.57
N ARG A 2 32.98 -5.12 -72.37
CA ARG A 2 31.87 -5.15 -71.39
C ARG A 2 31.93 -6.27 -70.34
N LEU A 3 32.66 -5.97 -69.26
CA LEU A 3 32.45 -6.49 -67.92
C LEU A 3 31.10 -5.96 -67.39
N LEU A 4 30.32 -6.81 -66.71
CA LEU A 4 29.32 -6.39 -65.74
C LEU A 4 29.46 -7.27 -64.49
N ARG A 5 30.04 -6.69 -63.44
CA ARG A 5 30.05 -7.22 -62.07
C ARG A 5 28.75 -6.75 -61.40
N ALA A 6 27.92 -7.68 -60.93
CA ALA A 6 26.82 -7.37 -60.02
C ALA A 6 27.25 -7.76 -58.60
N ILE A 7 27.49 -6.75 -57.76
CA ILE A 7 27.84 -6.91 -56.35
C ILE A 7 26.51 -7.01 -55.59
N PHE A 8 26.23 -8.18 -55.01
CA PHE A 8 25.14 -8.36 -54.05
C PHE A 8 25.58 -7.75 -52.70
N VAL A 9 25.06 -6.56 -52.38
CA VAL A 9 25.18 -5.99 -51.03
C VAL A 9 24.06 -6.59 -50.18
N TRP A 10 24.41 -7.63 -49.41
CA TRP A 10 23.51 -8.16 -48.40
C TRP A 10 23.63 -7.29 -47.15
N CYS A 11 22.72 -6.31 -47.05
CA CYS A 11 22.61 -5.44 -45.88
C CYS A 11 22.07 -6.27 -44.71
N ASN A 12 22.96 -6.64 -43.79
CA ASN A 12 22.60 -7.28 -42.53
C ASN A 12 21.89 -6.24 -41.64
N LEU A 13 20.56 -6.20 -41.71
CA LEU A 13 19.71 -5.58 -40.69
C LEU A 13 19.68 -6.50 -39.47
N PHE A 14 20.74 -6.49 -38.68
CA PHE A 14 20.65 -6.89 -37.28
C PHE A 14 19.91 -5.78 -36.55
N GLY A 15 18.59 -5.89 -36.48
CA GLY A 15 17.79 -5.10 -35.55
C GLY A 15 18.24 -5.47 -34.14
N VAL A 16 18.95 -4.56 -33.48
CA VAL A 16 19.18 -4.63 -32.04
C VAL A 16 17.82 -4.38 -31.40
N PHE A 17 17.11 -5.47 -31.06
CA PHE A 17 16.04 -5.39 -30.09
C PHE A 17 16.70 -5.13 -28.74
N GLU A 18 16.80 -3.86 -28.35
CA GLU A 18 17.04 -3.52 -26.96
C GLU A 18 15.85 -4.03 -26.15
N LEU A 19 16.06 -5.14 -25.46
CA LEU A 19 15.22 -5.53 -24.34
C LEU A 19 15.38 -4.43 -23.29
N SER A 20 14.38 -3.54 -23.22
CA SER A 20 14.23 -2.56 -22.15
C SER A 20 14.13 -3.29 -20.81
N PHE A 21 15.28 -3.54 -20.19
CA PHE A 21 15.41 -3.97 -18.81
C PHE A 21 15.52 -2.72 -17.94
N GLY A 22 14.45 -1.93 -17.91
CA GLY A 22 14.43 -0.61 -17.29
C GLY A 22 13.43 -0.56 -16.15
N ALA A 23 13.89 -0.09 -14.98
CA ALA A 23 13.07 0.43 -13.90
C ALA A 23 11.78 1.09 -14.43
N LYS A 24 10.63 0.55 -14.05
CA LYS A 24 9.34 1.05 -14.51
C LYS A 24 8.79 2.05 -13.50
N GLU A 25 8.24 3.16 -14.00
CA GLU A 25 7.42 4.02 -13.16
C GLU A 25 6.02 3.41 -12.99
N ARG A 26 5.58 3.24 -11.75
CA ARG A 26 4.24 2.75 -11.41
C ARG A 26 3.45 3.84 -10.72
N ASN A 27 2.38 4.26 -11.39
CA ASN A 27 1.55 5.37 -10.98
C ASN A 27 0.30 4.85 -10.25
N TYR A 28 -0.02 5.44 -9.10
CA TYR A 28 -1.20 5.13 -8.28
C TYR A 28 -1.88 6.42 -7.83
N GLU A 29 -3.21 6.40 -7.82
CA GLU A 29 -4.06 7.49 -7.32
C GLU A 29 -4.80 7.01 -6.08
N PHE A 30 -4.57 7.66 -4.94
CA PHE A 30 -5.10 7.30 -3.63
C PHE A 30 -5.98 8.44 -3.10
N ASP A 31 -7.28 8.23 -3.08
CA ASP A 31 -8.23 9.09 -2.39
C ASP A 31 -8.49 8.56 -0.99
N VAL A 32 -7.99 9.28 0.03
CA VAL A 32 -8.16 8.92 1.44
C VAL A 32 -9.44 9.55 1.99
N GLU A 33 -10.40 8.73 2.42
CA GLU A 33 -11.70 9.19 2.90
C GLU A 33 -12.28 8.28 4.00
N TYR A 34 -13.20 8.81 4.80
CA TYR A 34 -14.01 7.99 5.70
C TYR A 34 -15.16 7.32 4.94
N ILE A 35 -15.34 6.02 5.18
CA ILE A 35 -16.39 5.21 4.56
C ILE A 35 -17.04 4.31 5.60
N TYR A 36 -18.31 3.95 5.36
CA TYR A 36 -18.97 2.89 6.14
C TYR A 36 -18.58 1.51 5.62
N LYS A 37 -18.12 0.64 6.52
CA LYS A 37 -17.84 -0.77 6.24
C LYS A 37 -18.32 -1.66 7.38
N LYS A 38 -18.44 -2.95 7.09
CA LYS A 38 -18.86 -3.98 8.05
C LYS A 38 -17.80 -5.08 8.23
N PRO A 39 -16.57 -4.73 8.66
CA PRO A 39 -15.48 -5.69 8.82
C PRO A 39 -15.79 -6.82 9.79
N ASP A 40 -16.76 -6.69 10.67
CA ASP A 40 -17.22 -7.71 11.62
C ASP A 40 -18.76 -7.82 11.66
N CYS A 41 -19.41 -7.54 10.53
CA CYS A 41 -20.87 -7.43 10.37
C CYS A 41 -21.55 -6.27 11.11
N LEU A 42 -20.84 -5.53 11.95
CA LEU A 42 -21.33 -4.27 12.52
C LEU A 42 -20.83 -3.11 11.66
N GLU A 43 -21.66 -2.08 11.54
CA GLU A 43 -21.30 -0.91 10.76
C GLU A 43 -20.31 -0.03 11.52
N HIS A 44 -19.16 0.22 10.90
CA HIS A 44 -18.10 1.06 11.41
C HIS A 44 -17.76 2.14 10.40
N VAL A 45 -17.38 3.32 10.91
CA VAL A 45 -16.68 4.33 10.12
C VAL A 45 -15.21 3.96 10.08
N VAL A 46 -14.68 3.65 8.91
CA VAL A 46 -13.27 3.32 8.70
C VAL A 46 -12.64 4.30 7.72
N MET A 47 -11.34 4.55 7.87
CA MET A 47 -10.57 5.30 6.90
C MET A 47 -10.13 4.36 5.78
N GLY A 48 -10.66 4.60 4.58
CA GLY A 48 -10.40 3.79 3.39
C GLY A 48 -9.61 4.54 2.33
N ILE A 49 -9.17 3.81 1.30
CA ILE A 49 -8.54 4.35 0.10
C ILE A 49 -9.38 3.93 -1.09
N ASN A 50 -9.80 4.88 -1.92
CA ASN A 50 -10.62 4.64 -3.13
C ASN A 50 -11.90 3.83 -2.83
N GLY A 51 -12.58 4.09 -1.71
CA GLY A 51 -13.77 3.35 -1.26
C GLY A 51 -13.52 1.92 -0.77
N GLN A 52 -12.26 1.51 -0.61
CA GLN A 52 -11.85 0.16 -0.19
C GLN A 52 -11.24 0.17 1.22
N PHE A 53 -11.45 -0.93 1.93
CA PHE A 53 -10.83 -1.22 3.21
C PHE A 53 -10.62 -2.75 3.33
N PRO A 54 -9.40 -3.24 3.63
CA PRO A 54 -8.14 -2.50 3.60
C PRO A 54 -7.87 -1.79 2.27
N GLY A 55 -6.89 -0.89 2.25
CA GLY A 55 -6.48 -0.19 1.04
C GLY A 55 -5.94 -1.14 -0.05
N PRO A 56 -5.88 -0.67 -1.31
CA PRO A 56 -5.46 -1.50 -2.44
C PRO A 56 -4.00 -1.96 -2.31
N THR A 57 -3.72 -3.21 -2.70
CA THR A 57 -2.34 -3.72 -2.73
C THR A 57 -1.52 -3.01 -3.81
N ILE A 58 -0.38 -2.47 -3.41
CA ILE A 58 0.67 -2.03 -4.33
C ILE A 58 1.55 -3.23 -4.66
N ARG A 59 1.81 -3.47 -5.95
CA ARG A 59 2.72 -4.54 -6.40
C ARG A 59 3.69 -4.02 -7.46
N ALA A 60 4.98 -4.17 -7.19
CA ALA A 60 6.07 -3.64 -8.00
C ALA A 60 7.23 -4.64 -8.10
N GLU A 61 8.20 -4.37 -8.99
CA GLU A 61 9.45 -5.13 -9.07
C GLU A 61 10.61 -4.30 -8.50
N VAL A 62 11.66 -4.94 -8.00
CA VAL A 62 12.87 -4.22 -7.54
C VAL A 62 13.41 -3.30 -8.63
N GLY A 63 13.71 -2.06 -8.25
CA GLY A 63 14.18 -1.00 -9.13
C GLY A 63 13.05 -0.15 -9.71
N ASP A 64 11.78 -0.54 -9.57
CA ASP A 64 10.67 0.30 -10.00
C ASP A 64 10.58 1.58 -9.16
N THR A 65 10.15 2.68 -9.79
CA THR A 65 9.80 3.91 -9.09
C THR A 65 8.30 3.96 -8.86
N LEU A 66 7.89 4.01 -7.61
CA LEU A 66 6.50 4.24 -7.25
C LEU A 66 6.22 5.74 -7.26
N VAL A 67 5.13 6.12 -7.92
CA VAL A 67 4.58 7.47 -7.93
C VAL A 67 3.14 7.37 -7.45
N ILE A 68 2.89 7.81 -6.21
CA ILE A 68 1.59 7.67 -5.57
C ILE A 68 1.08 9.06 -5.21
N ASN A 69 0.05 9.51 -5.92
CA ASN A 69 -0.64 10.75 -5.64
C ASN A 69 -1.71 10.48 -4.58
N VAL A 70 -1.51 11.02 -3.38
CA VAL A 70 -2.44 10.88 -2.25
C VAL A 70 -3.24 12.15 -2.12
N THR A 71 -4.53 12.08 -2.41
CA THR A 71 -5.49 13.15 -2.21
C THR A 71 -6.20 12.96 -0.88
N ASN A 72 -6.10 13.96 -0.01
CA ASN A 72 -6.81 13.94 1.27
C ASN A 72 -8.25 14.41 1.07
N LYS A 73 -9.23 13.49 1.13
CA LYS A 73 -10.66 13.80 1.09
C LYS A 73 -11.32 13.85 2.47
N LEU A 74 -10.54 13.80 3.55
CA LEU A 74 -11.04 14.03 4.90
C LEU A 74 -11.48 15.49 5.05
N SER A 75 -12.53 15.74 5.84
CA SER A 75 -13.14 17.08 5.91
C SER A 75 -12.32 18.08 6.73
N THR A 76 -11.73 17.64 7.84
CA THR A 76 -11.09 18.53 8.83
C THR A 76 -9.73 18.05 9.32
N GLU A 77 -9.29 16.87 8.87
CA GLU A 77 -8.07 16.22 9.34
C GLU A 77 -7.00 16.27 8.28
N GLY A 78 -5.74 16.45 8.72
CA GLY A 78 -4.60 16.14 7.88
C GLY A 78 -4.38 14.62 7.77
N THR A 79 -3.65 14.18 6.76
CA THR A 79 -3.23 12.76 6.66
C THR A 79 -1.83 12.63 6.06
N VAL A 80 -1.16 11.51 6.35
CA VAL A 80 0.09 11.07 5.72
C VAL A 80 0.07 9.55 5.59
N ILE A 81 0.75 9.01 4.58
CA ILE A 81 0.92 7.57 4.39
C ILE A 81 2.40 7.23 4.52
N HIS A 82 2.74 6.37 5.47
CA HIS A 82 4.08 5.83 5.64
C HIS A 82 4.21 4.47 4.94
N TRP A 83 5.35 4.27 4.28
CA TRP A 83 5.67 3.08 3.48
C TRP A 83 6.55 2.13 4.28
N HIS A 84 5.93 1.35 5.17
CA HIS A 84 6.63 0.59 6.20
C HIS A 84 7.66 -0.39 5.63
N GLY A 85 8.93 -0.17 6.00
CA GLY A 85 10.06 -0.99 5.57
C GLY A 85 10.72 -0.54 4.26
N ILE A 86 10.12 0.41 3.54
CA ILE A 86 10.78 1.08 2.42
C ILE A 86 11.81 2.07 2.97
N ARG A 87 13.05 2.00 2.48
CA ARG A 87 14.19 2.70 3.07
C ARG A 87 14.27 4.19 2.77
N GLN A 88 13.49 4.68 1.80
CA GLN A 88 13.47 6.09 1.38
C GLN A 88 14.87 6.65 1.03
N ARG A 89 15.70 5.85 0.35
CA ARG A 89 17.05 6.26 -0.06
C ARG A 89 16.96 7.37 -1.10
N GLY A 90 17.47 8.55 -0.76
CA GLY A 90 17.41 9.75 -1.61
C GLY A 90 16.05 10.46 -1.60
N THR A 91 15.04 9.91 -0.92
CA THR A 91 13.67 10.44 -0.86
C THR A 91 13.13 10.55 0.57
N PRO A 92 13.91 11.05 1.56
CA PRO A 92 13.47 11.05 2.97
C PRO A 92 12.20 11.87 3.20
N TRP A 93 11.92 12.86 2.35
CA TRP A 93 10.69 13.66 2.39
C TRP A 93 9.43 12.86 2.03
N ALA A 94 9.56 11.72 1.35
CA ALA A 94 8.47 10.81 0.99
C ALA A 94 8.25 9.69 2.02
N ASP A 95 8.90 9.76 3.19
CA ASP A 95 8.72 8.77 4.26
C ASP A 95 7.31 8.77 4.86
N GLY A 96 6.61 9.91 4.81
CA GLY A 96 5.23 10.00 5.25
C GLY A 96 5.06 9.97 6.77
N THR A 97 6.01 10.53 7.52
CA THR A 97 5.94 10.68 8.98
C THR A 97 5.64 12.13 9.34
N ALA A 98 4.40 12.38 9.81
CA ALA A 98 3.95 13.73 10.10
C ALA A 98 4.80 14.40 11.19
N ALA A 99 5.16 15.68 10.97
CA ALA A 99 6.06 16.48 11.80
C ALA A 99 7.52 15.96 11.88
N ILE A 100 7.88 14.94 11.09
CA ILE A 100 9.25 14.44 10.96
C ILE A 100 9.72 14.63 9.52
N SER A 101 9.17 13.87 8.56
CA SER A 101 9.56 13.96 7.15
C SER A 101 8.77 15.03 6.39
N GLN A 102 7.52 15.30 6.81
CA GLN A 102 6.63 16.23 6.15
C GLN A 102 5.56 16.80 7.09
N CYS A 103 4.95 17.92 6.67
CA CYS A 103 3.66 18.34 7.18
C CYS A 103 2.56 17.36 6.72
N ALA A 104 1.46 17.28 7.47
CA ALA A 104 0.29 16.53 7.01
C ALA A 104 -0.31 17.17 5.75
N ILE A 105 -0.85 16.33 4.86
CA ILE A 105 -1.57 16.77 3.65
C ILE A 105 -2.89 17.37 4.13
N ASN A 106 -3.19 18.64 3.83
CA ASN A 106 -4.42 19.26 4.29
C ASN A 106 -5.65 18.71 3.55
N PRO A 107 -6.87 18.85 4.13
CA PRO A 107 -8.12 18.59 3.42
C PRO A 107 -8.17 19.20 2.01
N GLY A 108 -8.47 18.37 1.01
CA GLY A 108 -8.58 18.76 -0.40
C GLY A 108 -7.25 18.85 -1.16
N GLU A 109 -6.10 18.75 -0.48
CA GLU A 109 -4.79 18.77 -1.14
C GLU A 109 -4.35 17.38 -1.60
N THR A 110 -3.49 17.37 -2.63
CA THR A 110 -2.82 16.17 -3.14
C THR A 110 -1.32 16.28 -2.94
N PHE A 111 -0.71 15.22 -2.41
CA PHE A 111 0.74 15.11 -2.28
C PHE A 111 1.24 13.89 -3.05
N GLN A 112 2.32 14.08 -3.82
CA GLN A 112 2.95 13.00 -4.57
C GLN A 112 4.09 12.38 -3.78
N TYR A 113 3.94 11.12 -3.40
CA TYR A 113 5.05 10.29 -2.94
C TYR A 113 5.75 9.68 -4.15
N LYS A 114 7.05 9.96 -4.31
CA LYS A 114 7.86 9.40 -5.40
C LYS A 114 9.15 8.80 -4.85
N PHE A 115 9.31 7.48 -4.96
CA PHE A 115 10.49 6.76 -4.46
C PHE A 115 10.74 5.44 -5.19
N GLU A 116 11.98 4.99 -5.20
CA GLU A 116 12.40 3.69 -5.76
C GLU A 116 12.25 2.58 -4.72
N VAL A 117 11.81 1.40 -5.15
CA VAL A 117 11.83 0.18 -4.31
C VAL A 117 13.09 -0.65 -4.57
N ASP A 118 14.03 -0.62 -3.63
CA ASP A 118 15.39 -1.15 -3.83
C ASP A 118 15.57 -2.62 -3.42
N LYS A 119 14.56 -3.26 -2.84
CA LYS A 119 14.65 -4.63 -2.33
C LYS A 119 13.32 -5.37 -2.36
N SER A 120 13.34 -6.63 -2.83
CA SER A 120 12.16 -7.49 -2.84
C SER A 120 11.73 -7.85 -1.42
N GLY A 121 10.44 -8.12 -1.25
CA GLY A 121 9.87 -8.53 0.02
C GLY A 121 8.40 -8.17 0.18
N THR A 122 7.88 -8.57 1.33
CA THR A 122 6.54 -8.24 1.79
C THR A 122 6.61 -7.03 2.71
N TYR A 123 6.01 -5.93 2.29
CA TYR A 123 5.88 -4.69 3.03
C TYR A 123 4.39 -4.33 3.16
N PHE A 124 4.11 -3.20 3.78
CA PHE A 124 2.78 -2.62 3.86
C PHE A 124 2.91 -1.10 3.98
N TYR A 125 1.80 -0.40 3.81
CA TYR A 125 1.72 1.02 4.09
C TYR A 125 0.63 1.28 5.12
N HIS A 126 0.74 2.37 5.87
CA HIS A 126 -0.26 2.74 6.86
C HIS A 126 -0.29 4.24 7.15
N GLY A 127 -1.39 4.71 7.71
CA GLY A 127 -1.50 6.07 8.23
C GLY A 127 -0.46 6.32 9.32
N HIS A 128 0.20 7.48 9.27
CA HIS A 128 1.20 7.88 10.26
C HIS A 128 0.95 9.29 10.82
N TYR A 129 -0.34 9.66 10.89
CA TYR A 129 -0.86 10.84 11.56
C TYR A 129 -1.84 10.39 12.67
N GLY A 130 -1.60 10.82 13.91
CA GLY A 130 -2.40 10.37 15.07
C GLY A 130 -2.55 8.85 15.15
N MET A 131 -3.76 8.38 15.46
CA MET A 131 -4.14 6.97 15.46
C MET A 131 -4.87 6.55 14.16
N GLN A 132 -4.68 7.26 13.03
CA GLN A 132 -5.39 6.97 11.76
C GLN A 132 -5.14 5.55 11.23
N ARG A 133 -3.98 4.93 11.54
CA ARG A 133 -3.77 3.49 11.21
C ARG A 133 -4.83 2.59 11.86
N ALA A 134 -5.23 2.88 13.10
CA ALA A 134 -6.21 2.09 13.84
C ALA A 134 -7.64 2.34 13.33
N ALA A 135 -7.88 3.49 12.69
CA ALA A 135 -9.12 3.79 11.99
C ALA A 135 -9.26 3.02 10.66
N GLY A 136 -8.22 2.33 10.19
CA GLY A 136 -8.28 1.48 9.00
C GLY A 136 -7.36 1.86 7.85
N LEU A 137 -6.59 2.95 7.97
CA LEU A 137 -5.73 3.41 6.89
C LEU A 137 -4.47 2.53 6.79
N TYR A 138 -4.55 1.44 6.04
CA TYR A 138 -3.44 0.55 5.72
C TYR A 138 -3.72 -0.36 4.52
N GLY A 139 -2.66 -0.91 3.93
CA GLY A 139 -2.75 -1.91 2.86
C GLY A 139 -1.40 -2.52 2.53
N SER A 140 -1.39 -3.57 1.71
CA SER A 140 -0.18 -4.33 1.38
C SER A 140 0.69 -3.62 0.34
N LEU A 141 2.01 -3.77 0.46
CA LEU A 141 2.99 -3.35 -0.55
C LEU A 141 3.93 -4.52 -0.81
N ILE A 142 3.87 -5.10 -2.00
CA ILE A 142 4.66 -6.27 -2.38
C ILE A 142 5.68 -5.83 -3.43
N VAL A 143 6.96 -6.14 -3.19
CA VAL A 143 8.03 -5.90 -4.16
C VAL A 143 8.58 -7.26 -4.60
N ASP A 144 8.29 -7.64 -5.84
CA ASP A 144 8.79 -8.85 -6.46
C ASP A 144 10.25 -8.66 -6.93
N LEU A 145 10.98 -9.77 -7.08
CA LEU A 145 12.22 -9.75 -7.85
C LEU A 145 11.94 -9.42 -9.33
N PRO A 146 12.90 -8.80 -10.05
CA PRO A 146 12.75 -8.58 -11.49
C PRO A 146 12.57 -9.91 -12.21
N LYS A 147 11.83 -9.93 -13.32
CA LYS A 147 11.52 -11.17 -14.07
C LYS A 147 12.73 -12.02 -14.51
N SER A 148 13.93 -11.44 -14.57
CA SER A 148 15.18 -12.17 -14.85
C SER A 148 15.73 -12.94 -13.64
N GLN A 149 15.21 -12.68 -12.45
CA GLN A 149 15.62 -13.28 -11.19
C GLN A 149 14.50 -14.17 -10.67
N ARG A 150 14.84 -15.05 -9.73
CA ARG A 150 13.90 -15.93 -9.04
C ARG A 150 14.20 -15.88 -7.55
N GLU A 151 13.16 -16.09 -6.75
CA GLU A 151 13.32 -16.27 -5.31
C GLU A 151 14.23 -17.48 -5.02
N PRO A 152 14.96 -17.49 -3.90
CA PRO A 152 15.91 -18.56 -3.56
C PRO A 152 15.23 -19.89 -3.17
N PHE A 153 13.91 -20.00 -3.35
CA PHE A 153 13.09 -21.17 -3.08
C PHE A 153 11.96 -21.29 -4.11
N HIS A 154 11.47 -22.51 -4.32
CA HIS A 154 10.38 -22.82 -5.24
C HIS A 154 9.03 -22.80 -4.52
N TYR A 155 8.00 -22.29 -5.18
CA TYR A 155 6.61 -22.35 -4.75
C TYR A 155 5.71 -22.36 -5.99
N ASP A 156 4.57 -23.05 -5.90
CA ASP A 156 3.62 -23.18 -7.02
C ASP A 156 2.59 -22.03 -7.03
N GLY A 157 2.48 -21.30 -5.93
CA GLY A 157 1.58 -20.16 -5.77
C GLY A 157 1.87 -19.40 -4.47
N GLU A 158 1.20 -18.26 -4.32
CA GLU A 158 1.36 -17.36 -3.18
C GLU A 158 0.00 -16.86 -2.70
N PHE A 159 -0.09 -16.53 -1.42
CA PHE A 159 -1.20 -15.79 -0.84
C PHE A 159 -0.66 -14.68 0.04
N ASN A 160 -1.31 -13.53 0.03
CA ASN A 160 -0.98 -12.41 0.91
C ASN A 160 -1.95 -12.39 2.09
N LEU A 161 -1.45 -12.15 3.30
CA LEU A 161 -2.26 -12.00 4.51
C LEU A 161 -1.80 -10.79 5.30
N LEU A 162 -2.69 -9.82 5.48
CA LEU A 162 -2.52 -8.66 6.34
C LEU A 162 -3.37 -8.85 7.60
N LEU A 163 -2.70 -8.79 8.75
CA LEU A 163 -3.31 -8.94 10.06
C LEU A 163 -3.53 -7.58 10.70
N SER A 164 -4.72 -7.37 11.23
CA SER A 164 -5.06 -6.19 12.03
C SER A 164 -6.07 -6.55 13.10
N ASP A 165 -6.18 -5.71 14.11
CA ASP A 165 -7.21 -5.74 15.13
C ASP A 165 -8.17 -4.57 14.96
N LEU A 166 -9.40 -4.73 15.46
CA LEU A 166 -10.47 -3.74 15.35
C LEU A 166 -11.11 -3.51 16.72
N TRP A 167 -11.24 -2.23 17.07
CA TRP A 167 -12.06 -1.76 18.17
C TRP A 167 -13.34 -1.14 17.66
N HIS A 168 -14.43 -1.28 18.42
CA HIS A 168 -15.71 -0.63 18.12
C HIS A 168 -15.73 0.85 18.51
N THR A 169 -14.88 1.23 19.46
CA THR A 169 -14.68 2.63 19.85
C THR A 169 -13.81 3.34 18.82
N SER A 170 -14.22 4.52 18.36
CA SER A 170 -13.49 5.30 17.36
C SER A 170 -12.07 5.65 17.81
N SER A 171 -11.13 5.76 16.86
CA SER A 171 -9.74 6.17 17.16
C SER A 171 -9.68 7.54 17.84
N HIS A 172 -10.57 8.47 17.50
CA HIS A 172 -10.61 9.79 18.13
C HIS A 172 -11.05 9.73 19.60
N GLU A 173 -12.08 8.92 19.92
CA GLU A 173 -12.49 8.70 21.30
C GLU A 173 -11.40 7.99 22.12
N GLN A 174 -10.68 7.04 21.51
CA GLN A 174 -9.50 6.41 22.11
C GLN A 174 -8.41 7.44 22.41
N GLU A 175 -8.07 8.32 21.46
CA GLU A 175 -7.08 9.40 21.65
C GLU A 175 -7.45 10.34 22.81
N VAL A 176 -8.73 10.74 22.89
CA VAL A 176 -9.25 11.55 24.01
C VAL A 176 -9.12 10.79 25.32
N GLY A 177 -9.48 9.51 25.35
CA GLY A 177 -9.37 8.66 26.53
C GLY A 177 -7.94 8.52 27.03
N LEU A 178 -6.99 8.25 26.13
CA LEU A 178 -5.58 8.11 26.45
C LEU A 178 -4.95 9.43 26.93
N SER A 179 -5.45 10.57 26.44
CA SER A 179 -4.96 11.91 26.80
C SER A 179 -5.66 12.51 28.03
N SER A 180 -6.67 11.84 28.59
CA SER A 180 -7.46 12.33 29.72
C SER A 180 -6.75 12.17 31.06
N ALA A 181 -7.22 12.91 32.08
CA ALA A 181 -6.85 12.75 33.48
C ALA A 181 -8.12 12.54 34.35
N PRO A 182 -8.38 11.32 34.87
CA PRO A 182 -7.57 10.12 34.72
C PRO A 182 -7.60 9.55 33.29
N MET A 183 -6.49 8.91 32.90
CA MET A 183 -6.36 8.22 31.61
C MET A 183 -7.38 7.07 31.52
N ARG A 184 -7.97 6.88 30.34
CA ARG A 184 -8.89 5.78 30.03
C ARG A 184 -8.23 4.83 29.03
N TRP A 185 -7.93 3.62 29.50
CA TRP A 185 -7.33 2.59 28.67
C TRP A 185 -8.30 2.10 27.59
N ILE A 186 -7.80 1.84 26.37
CA ILE A 186 -8.59 1.42 25.21
C ILE A 186 -9.16 -0.01 25.33
N GLY A 187 -8.61 -0.82 26.24
CA GLY A 187 -9.01 -2.23 26.41
C GLY A 187 -8.49 -3.14 25.30
N GLU A 188 -8.88 -4.42 25.37
CA GLU A 188 -8.57 -5.41 24.35
C GLU A 188 -9.43 -5.22 23.09
N PRO A 189 -8.93 -5.59 21.89
CA PRO A 189 -9.73 -5.48 20.67
C PRO A 189 -10.90 -6.46 20.70
N GLN A 190 -12.03 -6.04 20.11
CA GLN A 190 -13.21 -6.87 19.94
C GLN A 190 -13.00 -7.93 18.84
N VAL A 191 -12.22 -7.60 17.80
CA VAL A 191 -12.10 -8.44 16.60
C VAL A 191 -10.66 -8.48 16.09
N TYR A 192 -10.25 -9.67 15.63
CA TYR A 192 -9.05 -9.84 14.80
C TYR A 192 -9.47 -10.00 13.34
N THR A 193 -8.80 -9.27 12.46
CA THR A 193 -9.08 -9.21 11.02
C THR A 193 -7.91 -9.76 10.19
N PHE A 194 -8.26 -10.42 9.09
CA PHE A 194 -7.43 -11.17 8.16
C PHE A 194 -7.84 -10.77 6.72
N ASN A 195 -7.19 -9.77 6.10
CA ASN A 195 -7.62 -9.26 4.77
C ASN A 195 -9.13 -8.91 4.66
N PHE A 196 -9.74 -8.28 5.68
CA PHE A 196 -11.19 -8.04 5.79
C PHE A 196 -12.07 -9.25 6.18
N LEU A 197 -11.51 -10.46 6.26
CA LEU A 197 -12.14 -11.56 6.99
C LEU A 197 -11.94 -11.35 8.49
N TYR A 198 -12.81 -11.85 9.37
CA TYR A 198 -12.79 -11.46 10.78
C TYR A 198 -13.12 -12.63 11.70
N ILE A 199 -12.39 -12.80 12.80
CA ILE A 199 -12.78 -13.69 13.90
C ILE A 199 -13.31 -12.81 15.03
N GLN A 200 -14.61 -12.90 15.29
CA GLN A 200 -15.25 -12.19 16.40
C GLN A 200 -15.22 -13.06 17.67
N LYS A 201 -14.95 -12.43 18.83
CA LYS A 201 -14.92 -13.13 20.12
C LYS A 201 -16.32 -13.55 20.63
N ASP A 202 -17.39 -12.93 20.13
CA ASP A 202 -18.79 -13.24 20.46
C ASP A 202 -19.63 -13.60 19.20
N THR A 203 -20.48 -14.63 19.34
CA THR A 203 -20.93 -15.56 18.28
C THR A 203 -22.14 -15.14 17.41
N SER A 204 -22.27 -13.88 17.00
CA SER A 204 -23.47 -13.44 16.23
C SER A 204 -23.31 -13.36 14.70
N CYS A 205 -22.10 -13.44 14.15
CA CYS A 205 -21.89 -13.44 12.70
C CYS A 205 -21.07 -14.64 12.22
N SER A 206 -21.54 -15.29 11.15
CA SER A 206 -20.91 -16.49 10.59
C SER A 206 -19.63 -16.13 9.83
N PHE A 207 -18.53 -16.76 10.22
CA PHE A 207 -17.23 -16.72 9.54
C PHE A 207 -17.35 -17.29 8.12
N ASN A 208 -17.48 -16.44 7.09
CA ASN A 208 -17.41 -16.89 5.70
C ASN A 208 -15.95 -16.85 5.23
N LEU A 209 -15.22 -17.92 5.55
CA LEU A 209 -13.93 -18.19 4.93
C LEU A 209 -14.16 -18.69 3.49
N LEU A 210 -14.45 -17.78 2.56
CA LEU A 210 -14.29 -18.06 1.14
C LEU A 210 -12.80 -18.02 0.81
N LEU A 211 -12.08 -19.07 1.21
CA LEU A 211 -10.84 -19.45 0.53
C LEU A 211 -11.26 -19.89 -0.88
N PHE A 212 -11.19 -18.97 -1.84
CA PHE A 212 -11.29 -19.35 -3.24
C PHE A 212 -10.07 -20.24 -3.55
N TYR A 213 -10.36 -21.53 -3.77
CA TYR A 213 -9.45 -22.50 -4.38
C TYR A 213 -9.10 -22.11 -5.81
#